data_AF-A0A1I0U0W9-F1
#
_entry.id   AF-A0A1I0U0W9-F1
#
_cell.length_a   1.000
_cell.length_b   1.000
_cell.length_c   1.000
_cell.angle_alpha   90.00
_cell.angle_beta   90.00
_cell.angle_gamma   90.00
#
_symmetry.space_group_name_H-M   'P 1'
#
loop_
_entity.id
_entity.type
_entity.pdbx_description
1 polymer ?
#
loop_
_entity_poly.entity_id
_entity_poly.type
_entity_poly.pdbx_seq_one_letter_code
_entity_poly.pdbx_strand_id
1 'polypeptide(L)'
;KGRGSRSRTNLDRYGFPRGYLARQKFFFGFQTGDMVKAVVPRGKYQGVWFGEVACRKTGSFDIKGKDGKRIAQGINYRYVQVIQRFDGYAYGKGVAELA
;
A
#
# COMPACT_ATOMS: atom_id res chain seq x y z
N LYS A 1 0.23 -11.10 -9.24
CA LYS A 1 0.51 -10.42 -7.95
C LYS A 1 0.79 -11.49 -6.91
N GLY A 2 1.70 -11.30 -5.93
CA GLY A 2 2.15 -12.37 -5.02
C GLY A 2 2.22 -11.95 -3.56
N ARG A 3 2.47 -12.89 -2.63
CA ARG A 3 2.48 -12.67 -1.16
C ARG A 3 3.82 -12.21 -0.57
N GLY A 4 4.71 -11.67 -1.41
CA GLY A 4 6.04 -11.20 -1.02
C GLY A 4 7.14 -12.24 -1.25
N SER A 5 8.35 -11.93 -0.77
CA SER A 5 9.51 -12.82 -0.83
C SER A 5 9.48 -13.83 0.32
N ARG A 6 10.00 -15.04 0.09
CA ARG A 6 10.24 -16.04 1.16
C ARG A 6 11.37 -15.58 2.09
N SER A 7 12.36 -14.85 1.56
CA SER A 7 13.43 -14.27 2.38
C SER A 7 12.96 -12.99 3.06
N ARG A 8 13.24 -12.89 4.36
CA ARG A 8 12.94 -11.73 5.20
C ARG A 8 14.15 -10.86 5.50
N THR A 9 15.33 -11.31 5.09
CA THR A 9 16.59 -10.60 5.31
C THR A 9 17.01 -9.99 3.99
N ASN A 10 17.17 -8.67 3.98
CA ASN A 10 17.81 -7.98 2.88
C ASN A 10 19.32 -8.19 3.04
N LEU A 11 19.92 -8.83 2.05
CA LEU A 11 21.35 -9.05 1.97
C LEU A 11 22.00 -7.94 1.14
N ASP A 12 23.27 -7.66 1.38
CA ASP A 12 24.08 -6.85 0.46
C ASP A 12 24.51 -7.67 -0.77
N ARG A 13 25.36 -7.08 -1.62
CA ARG A 13 25.89 -7.76 -2.82
C ARG A 13 26.74 -9.00 -2.49
N TYR A 14 27.33 -9.06 -1.29
CA TYR A 14 28.24 -10.11 -0.85
C TYR A 14 27.55 -11.18 0.02
N GLY A 15 26.24 -11.03 0.28
CA GLY A 15 25.47 -11.98 1.08
C GLY A 15 25.41 -11.66 2.57
N PHE A 16 25.94 -10.52 3.02
CA PHE A 16 25.87 -10.12 4.42
C PHE A 16 24.52 -9.45 4.76
N PRO A 17 23.94 -9.70 5.95
CA PRO A 17 22.69 -9.06 6.37
C PRO A 17 22.80 -7.54 6.46
N ARG A 18 21.93 -6.83 5.73
CA ARG A 18 21.84 -5.36 5.74
C ARG A 18 20.58 -4.84 6.42
N GLY A 19 19.54 -5.66 6.53
CA GLY A 19 18.32 -5.30 7.25
C GLY A 19 17.28 -6.41 7.24
N TYR A 20 16.31 -6.29 8.15
CA TYR A 20 15.26 -7.29 8.33
C TYR A 20 13.89 -6.69 8.02
N LEU A 21 13.12 -7.39 7.20
CA LEU A 21 11.72 -7.07 6.94
C LEU A 21 10.88 -7.35 8.20
N ALA A 22 9.87 -6.51 8.42
CA ALA A 22 9.00 -6.59 9.60
C ALA A 22 8.24 -7.93 9.67
N ARG A 23 8.13 -8.52 10.88
CA ARG A 23 7.39 -9.79 11.12
C ARG A 23 5.89 -9.61 11.04
N GLN A 24 5.44 -8.40 11.33
CA GLN A 24 4.05 -8.02 11.31
C GLN A 24 3.55 -7.84 9.87
N LYS A 25 2.39 -8.42 9.59
CA LYS A 25 1.71 -8.31 8.29
C LYS A 25 0.81 -7.07 8.19
N PHE A 26 0.16 -6.71 9.30
CA PHE A 26 -0.79 -5.60 9.37
C PHE A 26 -0.21 -4.41 10.15
N PHE A 27 -0.27 -3.22 9.57
CA PHE A 27 0.11 -1.96 10.22
C PHE A 27 -1.14 -1.11 10.38
N PHE A 28 -1.50 -0.76 11.62
CA PHE A 28 -2.69 0.04 11.92
C PHE A 28 -4.00 -0.52 11.32
N GLY A 29 -4.09 -1.85 11.16
CA GLY A 29 -5.25 -2.54 10.57
C GLY A 29 -5.19 -2.73 9.04
N PHE A 30 -4.18 -2.19 8.38
CA PHE A 30 -3.97 -2.24 6.93
C PHE A 30 -2.82 -3.17 6.55
N GLN A 31 -2.90 -3.76 5.37
CA GLN A 31 -1.83 -4.53 4.76
C GLN A 31 -1.45 -3.90 3.42
N THR A 32 -0.15 -3.95 3.09
CA THR A 32 0.31 -3.57 1.74
C THR A 32 -0.43 -4.35 0.67
N GLY A 33 -1.01 -3.63 -0.29
CA GLY A 33 -1.84 -4.17 -1.37
C GLY A 33 -3.35 -4.02 -1.16
N ASP A 34 -3.81 -3.62 0.03
CA ASP A 34 -5.22 -3.30 0.25
C ASP A 34 -5.65 -2.16 -0.68
N MET A 35 -6.85 -2.27 -1.26
CA MET A 35 -7.48 -1.18 -1.99
C MET A 35 -8.08 -0.21 -1.00
N VAL A 36 -7.70 1.06 -1.10
CA VAL A 36 -8.09 2.09 -0.14
C VAL A 36 -8.63 3.33 -0.83
N LYS A 37 -9.49 4.03 -0.09
CA LYS A 37 -9.84 5.43 -0.30
C LYS A 37 -9.06 6.26 0.70
N ALA A 38 -8.32 7.26 0.26
CA ALA A 38 -7.71 8.23 1.15
C ALA A 38 -8.34 9.60 0.97
N VAL A 39 -8.78 10.22 2.06
CA VAL A 39 -9.37 11.55 2.08
C VAL A 39 -8.40 12.47 2.80
N VAL A 40 -7.57 13.17 2.02
CA VAL A 40 -6.49 13.99 2.55
C VAL A 40 -6.97 15.44 2.70
N PRO A 41 -7.01 15.99 3.92
CA PRO A 41 -7.64 17.28 4.17
C PRO A 41 -6.80 18.48 3.70
N ARG A 42 -5.46 18.39 3.74
CA ARG A 42 -4.53 19.49 3.48
C ARG A 42 -3.20 18.99 2.90
N GLY A 43 -2.42 19.91 2.31
CA GLY A 43 -1.05 19.66 1.84
C GLY A 43 -0.97 19.26 0.37
N LYS A 44 0.21 18.78 -0.06
CA LYS A 44 0.52 18.48 -1.48
C LYS A 44 -0.45 17.51 -2.14
N TYR A 45 -0.96 16.54 -1.38
CA TYR A 45 -1.87 15.51 -1.87
C TYR A 45 -3.30 15.74 -1.38
N GLN A 46 -3.72 16.99 -1.19
CA GLN A 46 -5.10 17.31 -0.80
C GLN A 46 -6.10 16.72 -1.81
N GLY A 47 -7.20 16.16 -1.30
CA GLY A 47 -8.26 15.58 -2.11
C GLY A 47 -8.51 14.10 -1.81
N VAL A 48 -9.25 13.45 -2.71
CA VAL A 48 -9.64 12.04 -2.59
C VAL A 48 -8.81 11.20 -3.54
N TRP A 49 -8.16 10.16 -3.01
CA TRP A 49 -7.33 9.25 -3.77
C TRP A 49 -7.84 7.83 -3.65
N PHE A 50 -7.77 7.10 -4.75
CA PHE A 50 -8.10 5.69 -4.81
C PHE A 50 -6.90 4.90 -5.32
N GLY A 51 -6.56 3.82 -4.64
CA GLY A 51 -5.41 3.03 -5.03
C GLY A 51 -5.04 1.97 -4.02
N GLU A 52 -3.94 1.29 -4.31
CA GLU A 52 -3.41 0.29 -3.41
C GLU A 52 -2.49 0.94 -2.39
N VAL A 53 -2.61 0.54 -1.13
CA VAL A 53 -1.80 1.09 -0.06
C VAL A 53 -0.45 0.37 0.04
N ALA A 54 0.61 1.13 0.30
CA ALA A 54 1.89 0.61 0.75
C ALA A 54 2.14 1.09 2.18
N CYS A 55 2.09 0.15 3.12
CA CYS A 55 2.18 0.46 4.54
C CYS A 55 3.63 0.63 5.00
N ARG A 56 3.87 1.61 5.87
CA ARG A 56 5.12 1.77 6.62
C ARG A 56 4.85 1.57 8.11
N LYS A 57 5.85 1.09 8.85
CA LYS A 57 5.78 0.93 10.31
C LYS A 57 5.44 2.25 11.04
N THR A 58 5.84 3.38 10.46
CA THR A 58 5.59 4.72 11.01
C THR A 58 4.13 5.17 10.97
N GLY A 59 3.25 4.45 10.25
CA GLY A 59 1.85 4.86 10.05
C GLY A 59 1.63 5.88 8.93
N SER A 60 2.68 6.14 8.14
CA SER A 60 2.59 6.92 6.90
C SER A 60 2.51 5.97 5.71
N PHE A 61 1.53 6.14 4.85
CA PHE A 61 1.22 5.24 3.74
C PHE A 61 1.41 5.93 2.40
N ASP A 62 1.87 5.15 1.42
CA ASP A 62 1.93 5.58 0.02
C ASP A 62 0.77 4.92 -0.73
N ILE A 63 0.17 5.64 -1.68
CA ILE A 63 -0.93 5.15 -2.52
C ILE A 63 -0.39 4.91 -3.92
N LYS A 64 -0.67 3.73 -4.46
CA LYS A 64 -0.32 3.33 -5.82
C LYS A 64 -1.55 3.34 -6.72
N GLY A 65 -1.40 3.98 -7.88
CA GLY A 65 -2.40 3.97 -8.94
C GLY A 65 -2.52 2.61 -9.64
N LYS A 66 -3.35 2.53 -10.68
CA LYS A 66 -3.55 1.30 -11.47
C LYS A 66 -2.24 0.80 -12.10
N ASP A 67 -1.38 1.72 -12.53
CA ASP A 67 -0.10 1.40 -13.18
C ASP A 67 1.01 1.01 -12.17
N GLY A 68 0.67 0.85 -10.89
CA GLY A 68 1.63 0.56 -9.82
C GLY A 68 2.52 1.75 -9.43
N LYS A 69 2.44 2.88 -10.14
CA LYS A 69 3.13 4.13 -9.81
C LYS A 69 2.57 4.76 -8.53
N ARG A 70 3.44 5.36 -7.72
CA ARG A 70 3.04 6.09 -6.51
C ARG A 70 2.39 7.40 -6.93
N ILE A 71 1.12 7.59 -6.58
CA ILE A 71 0.34 8.79 -6.88
C ILE A 71 0.26 9.74 -5.68
N ALA A 72 0.28 9.19 -4.46
CA ALA A 72 0.36 9.97 -3.24
C ALA A 72 1.29 9.29 -2.23
N GLN A 73 1.95 10.07 -1.39
CA GLN A 73 3.00 9.58 -0.48
C GLN A 73 2.86 10.20 0.90
N GLY A 74 3.26 9.46 1.93
CA GLY A 74 3.32 9.96 3.30
C GLY A 74 1.97 10.29 3.95
N ILE A 75 0.87 9.69 3.47
CA ILE A 75 -0.47 9.94 4.02
C ILE A 75 -0.62 9.22 5.36
N ASN A 76 -1.07 9.92 6.41
CA ASN A 76 -1.33 9.29 7.70
C ASN A 76 -2.47 8.26 7.60
N TYR A 77 -2.30 7.08 8.21
CA TYR A 77 -3.28 5.99 8.19
C TYR A 77 -4.70 6.40 8.63
N ARG A 78 -4.83 7.43 9.47
CA ARG A 78 -6.14 7.96 9.94
C ARG A 78 -7.00 8.52 8.81
N TYR A 79 -6.38 8.95 7.71
CA TYR A 79 -7.07 9.48 6.54
C TYR A 79 -7.36 8.42 5.48
N VAL A 80 -7.08 7.15 5.78
CA VAL A 80 -7.19 6.04 4.84
C VAL A 80 -8.30 5.11 5.31
N GLN A 81 -9.12 4.65 4.37
CA GLN A 81 -10.21 3.72 4.60
C GLN A 81 -10.09 2.55 3.63
N VAL A 82 -10.27 1.33 4.14
CA VAL A 82 -10.22 0.11 3.31
C VAL A 82 -11.50 -0.01 2.49
N ILE A 83 -11.36 -0.21 1.19
CA ILE A 83 -12.44 -0.59 0.27
C ILE A 83 -12.44 -2.11 0.10
N GLN A 84 -11.27 -2.68 -0.15
CA GLN A 84 -11.09 -4.12 -0.37
C GLN A 84 -9.77 -4.56 0.23
N ARG A 85 -9.80 -5.65 1.00
CA ARG A 85 -8.57 -6.26 1.55
C ARG A 85 -7.85 -7.07 0.49
N PHE A 86 -6.53 -7.14 0.59
CA PHE A 86 -5.72 -7.95 -0.31
C PHE A 86 -5.87 -9.45 -0.03
N ASP A 87 -6.45 -10.18 -0.97
CA ASP A 87 -6.65 -11.64 -0.94
C ASP A 87 -5.53 -12.43 -1.63
N GLY A 88 -4.79 -11.78 -2.53
CA GLY A 88 -3.73 -12.40 -3.34
C GLY A 88 -3.88 -12.11 -4.83
N TYR A 89 -5.04 -11.62 -5.26
CA TYR A 89 -5.35 -11.36 -6.66
C TYR A 89 -5.27 -9.87 -6.98
N ALA A 90 -5.18 -9.57 -8.27
CA ALA A 90 -5.31 -8.21 -8.79
C ALA A 90 -6.59 -8.16 -9.61
N TYR A 91 -7.50 -7.26 -9.24
CA TYR A 91 -8.77 -7.09 -9.92
C TYR A 91 -8.65 -5.98 -10.96
N GLY A 92 -9.20 -6.23 -12.15
CA GLY A 92 -9.36 -5.21 -13.18
C GLY A 92 -10.31 -4.12 -12.68
N LYS A 93 -9.85 -2.87 -12.67
CA LYS A 93 -10.67 -1.73 -12.27
C LYS A 93 -11.35 -1.14 -13.50
N GLY A 94 -12.48 -1.73 -13.90
CA GLY A 94 -13.36 -1.20 -14.95
C GLY A 94 -14.33 -0.15 -14.39
N VAL A 95 -14.85 0.70 -15.28
CA VAL A 95 -16.04 1.50 -14.98
C VAL A 95 -17.23 0.61 -15.32
N ALA A 96 -18.12 0.37 -14.36
CA ALA A 96 -19.42 -0.18 -14.69
C ALA A 96 -20.26 0.97 -15.26
N GLU A 97 -20.54 0.94 -16.57
CA GLU A 97 -21.61 1.76 -17.11
C GLU A 97 -22.93 1.16 -16.61
N LEU A 98 -23.62 1.92 -15.76
CA LEU A 98 -24.99 1.61 -15.38
C LEU A 98 -25.87 1.95 -16.59
N ALA A 99 -26.47 0.92 -17.18
CA ALA A 99 -27.54 1.06 -18.17
C ALA A 99 -28.82 1.61 -17.50
#